data_AF-A0A3M2M645-F1
#
_entry.id   AF-A0A3M2M645-F1
#
_cell.length_a   1.000
_cell.length_b   1.000
_cell.length_c   1.000
_cell.angle_alpha   90.00
_cell.angle_beta   90.00
_cell.angle_gamma   90.00
#
_symmetry.space_group_name_H-M   'P 1'
#
loop_
_entity.id
_entity.type
_entity.pdbx_description
1 polymer ?
#
loop_
_entity_poly.entity_id
_entity_poly.type
_entity_poly.pdbx_seq_one_letter_code
_entity_poly.pdbx_strand_id
1 'polypeptide(L)'
;MPVEWMANAVRERQGPTADVSVVTLPAGEAVRCRRQETSDDTRELGQRPERPNTLVDFHLPIPNSGGWLVLTFSTPIPELVDPLADMFDAIADSLRWTEATRPDGGRDRIAESFTARRVGSAGASDREGGS
;
A
#
# COMPACT_ATOMS: atom_id res chain seq x y z
N MET A 1 -11.53 7.82 10.41
CA MET A 1 -11.56 6.34 10.47
C MET A 1 -10.42 5.88 11.36
N PRO A 2 -10.66 5.05 12.39
CA PRO A 2 -9.60 4.53 13.24
C PRO A 2 -8.61 3.65 12.48
N VAL A 3 -7.32 3.68 12.86
CA VAL A 3 -6.26 2.87 12.23
C VAL A 3 -6.53 1.36 12.33
N GLU A 4 -7.13 0.93 13.45
CA GLU A 4 -7.50 -0.47 13.67
C GLU A 4 -8.53 -1.00 12.67
N TRP A 5 -9.45 -0.13 12.25
CA TRP A 5 -10.42 -0.51 11.21
C TRP A 5 -9.70 -0.77 9.89
N MET A 6 -8.74 0.08 9.53
CA MET A 6 -7.92 -0.13 8.33
C MET A 6 -7.08 -1.40 8.45
N ALA A 7 -6.50 -1.68 9.61
CA ALA A 7 -5.72 -2.91 9.84
C ALA A 7 -6.57 -4.17 9.60
N ASN A 8 -7.81 -4.18 10.10
CA ASN A 8 -8.73 -5.29 9.85
C ASN A 8 -9.13 -5.41 8.38
N ALA A 9 -9.46 -4.29 7.72
CA ALA A 9 -9.78 -4.30 6.29
C ALA A 9 -8.61 -4.82 5.43
N VAL A 10 -7.37 -4.48 5.79
CA VAL A 10 -6.16 -4.99 5.12
C VAL A 10 -5.98 -6.48 5.38
N ARG A 11 -6.17 -6.97 6.62
CA ARG A 11 -6.12 -8.41 6.92
C ARG A 11 -7.14 -9.21 6.12
N GLU A 12 -8.38 -8.73 6.07
CA GLU A 12 -9.47 -9.37 5.32
C GLU A 12 -9.15 -9.44 3.81
N ARG A 13 -8.57 -8.38 3.25
CA ARG A 13 -8.22 -8.33 1.83
C ARG A 13 -7.04 -9.22 1.46
N GLN A 14 -5.99 -9.25 2.29
CA GLN A 14 -4.73 -9.91 1.95
C GLN A 14 -4.70 -11.39 2.35
N GLY A 15 -5.57 -11.79 3.28
CA GLY A 15 -5.62 -13.16 3.77
C GLY A 15 -4.58 -13.46 4.87
N PRO A 16 -4.55 -14.71 5.35
CA PRO A 16 -3.86 -15.09 6.58
C PRO A 16 -2.33 -15.12 6.48
N THR A 17 -1.76 -15.09 5.27
CA THR A 17 -0.31 -15.10 5.05
C THR A 17 0.32 -13.71 5.08
N ALA A 18 -0.48 -12.66 5.12
CA ALA A 18 0.00 -11.30 5.25
C ALA A 18 0.28 -10.97 6.73
N ASP A 19 1.47 -10.45 7.00
CA ASP A 19 1.84 -9.90 8.29
C ASP A 19 1.34 -8.46 8.39
N VAL A 20 0.28 -8.24 9.18
CA VAL A 20 -0.38 -6.93 9.33
C VAL A 20 -0.31 -6.45 10.78
N SER A 21 0.37 -5.34 10.98
CA SER A 21 0.56 -4.69 12.29
C SER A 21 0.21 -3.20 12.24
N VAL A 22 -0.15 -2.64 13.40
CA VAL A 22 -0.25 -1.20 13.59
C VAL A 22 1.06 -0.73 14.20
N VAL A 23 1.63 0.34 13.64
CA VAL A 23 2.92 0.90 14.05
C VAL A 23 2.78 2.39 14.31
N THR A 24 3.53 2.90 15.29
CA THR A 24 3.59 4.33 15.57
C THR A 24 4.72 4.93 14.77
N LEU A 25 4.39 5.73 13.77
CA LEU A 25 5.35 6.56 13.06
C LEU A 25 5.26 7.98 13.58
N PRO A 26 6.27 8.82 13.35
CA PRO A 26 6.17 10.22 13.69
C PRO A 26 5.14 10.99 12.85
N ALA A 27 4.70 10.44 11.72
CA ALA A 27 3.55 10.89 10.95
C ALA A 27 2.19 10.47 11.56
N GLY A 28 2.20 9.76 12.69
CA GLY A 28 1.02 9.20 13.35
C GLY A 28 0.97 7.67 13.27
N GLU A 29 -0.13 7.09 13.78
CA GLU A 29 -0.36 5.66 13.67
C GLU A 29 -0.59 5.24 12.22
N ALA A 30 0.05 4.15 11.82
CA ALA A 30 -0.03 3.59 10.48
C ALA A 30 -0.25 2.08 10.52
N VAL A 31 -0.86 1.53 9.47
CA VAL A 31 -0.93 0.07 9.27
C VAL A 31 0.26 -0.33 8.41
N ARG A 32 1.08 -1.26 8.89
CA ARG A 32 2.13 -1.93 8.11
C ARG A 32 1.66 -3.31 7.69
N CYS A 33 1.83 -3.64 6.41
CA CYS A 33 1.46 -4.94 5.85
C CYS A 33 2.60 -5.51 5.01
N ARG A 34 3.16 -6.65 5.40
CA ARG A 34 4.12 -7.41 4.59
C ARG A 34 3.41 -8.63 4.02
N ARG A 35 3.47 -8.81 2.69
CA ARG A 35 2.86 -9.95 2.00
C ARG A 35 3.75 -10.47 0.89
N GLN A 36 3.51 -11.71 0.49
CA GLN A 36 4.06 -12.27 -0.74
C GLN A 36 2.98 -12.28 -1.81
N GLU A 37 3.30 -11.74 -2.98
CA GLU A 37 2.45 -11.80 -4.15
C GLU A 37 3.09 -12.74 -5.18
N THR A 38 2.30 -13.72 -5.60
CA THR A 38 2.64 -14.63 -6.69
C THR A 38 1.54 -14.46 -7.73
N SER A 39 1.46 -13.31 -8.39
CA SER A 39 0.38 -13.05 -9.35
C SER A 39 0.66 -13.68 -10.71
N ASP A 40 -0.40 -14.01 -11.45
CA ASP A 40 -0.32 -14.41 -12.86
C ASP A 40 0.26 -13.27 -13.74
N ASP A 41 0.00 -12.00 -13.41
CA ASP A 41 0.57 -10.83 -14.09
C ASP A 41 2.12 -10.79 -14.04
N THR A 42 2.71 -11.32 -12.96
CA THR A 42 4.16 -11.39 -12.82
C THR A 42 4.76 -12.52 -13.67
N ARG A 43 3.97 -13.54 -14.01
CA ARG A 43 4.37 -14.62 -14.94
C ARG A 43 4.49 -14.12 -16.37
N GLU A 44 3.63 -13.19 -16.80
CA GLU A 44 3.69 -12.57 -18.14
C GLU A 44 4.95 -11.71 -18.33
N LEU A 45 5.48 -11.14 -17.25
CA LEU A 45 6.78 -10.45 -17.21
C LEU A 45 7.99 -11.41 -17.10
N GLY A 46 7.76 -12.73 -17.23
CA GLY A 46 8.81 -13.76 -17.22
C GLY A 46 9.29 -14.16 -15.82
N GLN A 47 8.61 -13.75 -14.75
CA GLN A 47 8.95 -14.24 -13.41
C GLN A 47 8.41 -15.64 -13.21
N ARG A 48 9.31 -16.53 -12.79
CA ARG A 48 8.96 -17.92 -12.52
C ARG A 48 8.17 -18.02 -11.21
N PRO A 49 7.18 -18.92 -11.13
CA PRO A 49 6.40 -19.13 -9.90
C PRO A 49 7.25 -19.51 -8.67
N GLU A 50 8.50 -19.91 -8.88
CA GLU A 50 9.47 -20.19 -7.82
C GLU A 50 10.09 -18.94 -7.17
N ARG A 51 9.79 -17.72 -7.63
CA ARG A 51 10.25 -16.45 -7.03
C ARG A 51 9.08 -15.52 -6.71
N PRO A 52 8.49 -15.62 -5.51
CA PRO A 52 7.43 -14.71 -5.08
C PRO A 52 7.98 -13.30 -4.88
N ASN A 53 7.19 -12.29 -5.27
CA ASN A 53 7.51 -10.89 -5.01
C ASN A 53 7.11 -10.57 -3.57
N THR A 54 8.00 -9.96 -2.78
CA THR A 54 7.63 -9.51 -1.43
C THR A 54 7.23 -8.05 -1.50
N LEU A 55 6.06 -7.73 -0.96
CA LEU A 55 5.54 -6.38 -0.84
C LEU A 55 5.49 -5.95 0.61
N VAL A 56 5.80 -4.68 0.86
CA VAL A 56 5.59 -4.01 2.14
C VAL A 56 4.77 -2.75 1.88
N ASP A 57 3.63 -2.64 2.55
CA ASP A 57 2.73 -1.50 2.47
C ASP A 57 2.65 -0.76 3.80
N PHE A 58 2.64 0.57 3.76
CA PHE A 58 2.21 1.43 4.86
C PHE A 58 0.94 2.18 4.48
N HIS A 59 -0.09 2.11 5.31
CA HIS A 59 -1.31 2.90 5.20
C HIS A 59 -1.31 3.96 6.29
N LEU A 60 -1.09 5.22 5.91
CA LEU A 60 -1.08 6.36 6.82
C LEU A 60 -2.36 7.20 6.65
N PRO A 61 -3.07 7.55 7.73
CA PRO A 61 -4.19 8.46 7.64
C PRO A 61 -3.69 9.88 7.34
N ILE A 62 -4.27 10.51 6.32
CA ILE A 62 -3.96 11.91 5.99
C ILE A 62 -4.75 12.81 6.95
N PRO A 63 -4.09 13.69 7.73
CA PRO A 63 -4.77 14.60 8.65
C PRO A 63 -5.87 15.41 7.96
N ASN A 64 -7.00 15.61 8.64
CA ASN A 64 -8.10 16.50 8.23
C ASN A 64 -8.76 16.21 6.85
N SER A 65 -8.46 15.09 6.19
CA SER A 65 -9.04 14.77 4.87
C SER A 65 -9.91 13.51 4.85
N GLY A 66 -9.74 12.61 5.83
CA GLY A 66 -10.34 11.28 5.81
C GLY A 66 -9.74 10.32 4.76
N GLY A 67 -8.76 10.80 3.97
CA GLY A 67 -8.01 10.01 3.00
C GLY A 67 -6.85 9.24 3.63
N TRP A 68 -6.23 8.38 2.82
CA TRP A 68 -5.10 7.54 3.20
C TRP A 68 -3.98 7.68 2.18
N LEU A 69 -2.76 7.85 2.68
CA LEU A 69 -1.54 7.68 1.90
C LEU A 69 -1.13 6.22 1.99
N VAL A 70 -0.96 5.57 0.84
CA VAL A 70 -0.42 4.22 0.76
C VAL A 70 0.96 4.28 0.15
N LEU A 71 1.96 3.81 0.90
CA LEU A 71 3.30 3.60 0.39
C LEU A 71 3.48 2.11 0.15
N THR A 72 3.89 1.74 -1.06
CA THR A 72 4.11 0.35 -1.44
C THR A 72 5.54 0.19 -1.92
N PHE A 73 6.24 -0.76 -1.31
CA PHE A 73 7.52 -1.25 -1.76
C PHE A 73 7.36 -2.69 -2.24
N SER A 74 8.08 -3.08 -3.29
CA SER A 74 8.12 -4.45 -3.78
C SER A 74 9.53 -4.86 -4.18
N THR A 75 9.88 -6.12 -3.92
CA THR A 75 11.18 -6.70 -4.33
C THR A 75 11.04 -8.17 -4.73
N PRO A 76 11.49 -8.53 -5.95
CA PRO A 76 11.52 -9.91 -6.41
C PRO A 76 12.82 -10.64 -6.05
N ILE A 77 13.69 -10.04 -5.24
CA ILE A 77 15.00 -10.58 -4.85
C ILE A 77 14.94 -11.03 -3.39
N PRO A 78 14.77 -12.34 -3.11
CA PRO A 78 14.58 -12.86 -1.76
C PRO A 78 15.69 -12.45 -0.79
N GLU A 79 16.94 -12.40 -1.27
CA GLU A 79 18.13 -12.08 -0.47
C GLU A 79 18.15 -10.63 0.01
N LEU A 80 17.43 -9.74 -0.69
CA LEU A 80 17.37 -8.32 -0.37
C LEU A 80 16.07 -7.93 0.33
N VAL A 81 15.17 -8.89 0.59
CA VAL A 81 13.85 -8.58 1.18
C VAL A 81 13.99 -7.85 2.49
N ASP A 82 14.73 -8.42 3.44
CA ASP A 82 14.87 -7.83 4.77
C ASP A 82 15.64 -6.50 4.75
N PRO A 83 16.82 -6.36 4.12
CA PRO A 83 17.51 -5.05 4.11
C PRO A 83 16.74 -3.95 3.37
N LEU A 84 15.97 -4.29 2.32
CA LEU A 84 15.15 -3.31 1.63
C LEU A 84 13.86 -2.98 2.40
N ALA A 85 13.29 -3.95 3.12
CA ALA A 85 12.19 -3.70 4.05
C ALA A 85 12.63 -2.77 5.19
N ASP A 86 13.81 -2.99 5.78
CA ASP A 86 14.37 -2.12 6.81
C ASP A 86 14.61 -0.69 6.30
N MET A 87 15.14 -0.56 5.07
CA MET A 87 15.28 0.73 4.41
C MET A 87 13.92 1.40 4.22
N PHE A 88 12.91 0.65 3.80
CA PHE A 88 11.57 1.18 3.60
C PHE A 88 10.90 1.59 4.92
N ASP A 89 11.12 0.83 5.99
CA ASP A 89 10.69 1.17 7.34
C ASP A 89 11.35 2.48 7.81
N ALA A 90 12.64 2.67 7.53
CA ALA A 90 13.34 3.93 7.82
C ALA A 90 12.80 5.12 6.99
N ILE A 91 12.42 4.89 5.73
CA ILE A 91 11.76 5.92 4.91
C ILE A 91 10.41 6.29 5.52
N ALA A 92 9.60 5.31 5.93
CA ALA A 92 8.31 5.54 6.56
C ALA A 92 8.45 6.31 7.89
N ASP A 93 9.46 6.00 8.69
CA ASP A 93 9.76 6.69 9.96
C ASP A 93 10.23 8.14 9.77
N SER A 94 10.82 8.45 8.62
CA SER A 94 11.24 9.82 8.28
C SER A 94 10.08 10.76 7.95
N LEU A 95 8.88 10.23 7.70
CA LEU A 95 7.73 11.03 7.26
C LEU A 95 7.20 11.93 8.37
N ARG A 96 6.79 13.14 7.98
CA ARG A 96 6.09 14.10 8.83
C ARG A 96 5.02 14.79 7.99
N TRP A 97 3.85 15.01 8.58
CA TRP A 97 2.86 15.89 7.99
C TRP A 97 3.27 17.34 8.24
N THR A 98 3.37 18.13 7.17
CA THR A 98 3.48 19.58 7.27
C THR A 98 2.14 20.18 6.89
N GLU A 99 1.63 21.08 7.72
CA GLU A 99 0.53 21.93 7.29
C GLU A 99 1.04 22.80 6.14
N ALA A 100 0.35 22.76 5.00
CA ALA A 100 0.54 23.77 3.98
C ALA A 100 -0.05 25.07 4.53
N THR A 101 0.74 25.84 5.28
CA THR A 101 0.35 27.19 5.67
C THR A 101 0.26 28.01 4.39
N ARG A 102 -0.95 28.20 3.87
CA ARG A 102 -1.16 29.17 2.79
C ARG A 102 -0.91 30.57 3.37
N PRO A 103 -0.08 31.42 2.73
CA PRO A 103 0.20 32.77 3.24
C PRO A 103 -1.01 33.70 3.32
N ASP A 104 -2.12 33.33 2.68
CA ASP A 104 -3.30 34.17 2.54
C ASP A 104 -4.53 33.36 2.96
N GLY A 105 -5.30 33.83 3.94
CA GLY A 105 -6.47 33.17 4.53
C GLY A 105 -7.69 32.97 3.59
N GLY A 106 -7.46 32.74 2.30
CA GLY A 106 -8.46 32.38 1.31
C GLY A 106 -8.74 30.87 1.32
N ARG A 107 -10.02 30.50 1.44
CA ARG A 107 -10.49 29.11 1.31
C ARG A 107 -10.19 28.61 -0.11
N ASP A 108 -9.29 27.63 -0.25
CA ASP A 108 -8.95 27.10 -1.56
C ASP A 108 -9.76 25.84 -1.92
N ARG A 109 -10.33 25.87 -3.13
CA ARG A 109 -11.01 24.76 -3.80
C ARG A 109 -9.96 23.90 -4.51
N ILE A 110 -9.10 23.23 -3.75
CA ILE A 110 -8.16 22.24 -4.30
C ILE A 110 -8.57 20.84 -3.87
N ALA A 111 -9.66 20.37 -4.49
CA ALA A 111 -10.13 18.99 -4.38
C ALA A 111 -10.30 18.36 -5.77
N GLU A 112 -9.45 18.66 -6.75
CA GLU A 112 -9.57 18.06 -8.10
C GLU A 112 -8.23 17.76 -8.79
N SER A 113 -7.18 17.41 -8.03
CA SER A 113 -5.92 17.00 -8.67
C SER A 113 -5.19 15.94 -7.86
N PHE A 114 -5.84 14.79 -7.65
CA PHE A 114 -5.12 13.56 -7.36
C PHE A 114 -5.74 12.44 -8.18
N THR A 115 -5.12 12.14 -9.32
CA THR A 115 -5.42 10.95 -10.12
C THR A 115 -4.92 9.72 -9.35
N ALA A 116 -5.67 9.31 -8.34
CA ALA A 116 -5.51 8.00 -7.71
C ALA A 116 -5.90 6.95 -8.75
N ARG A 117 -4.90 6.28 -9.34
CA ARG A 117 -5.13 5.10 -10.17
C ARG A 117 -5.71 4.02 -9.27
N ARG A 118 -7.02 3.81 -9.35
CA ARG A 118 -7.75 2.71 -8.71
C ARG A 118 -7.07 1.40 -9.11
N VAL A 119 -6.43 0.73 -8.14
CA VAL A 119 -5.97 -0.65 -8.32
C VAL A 119 -7.21 -1.53 -8.27
N GLY A 120 -7.79 -1.78 -9.43
CA GLY A 120 -8.88 -2.72 -9.62
C GLY A 120 -8.33 -4.14 -9.68
N SER A 121 -8.65 -4.94 -8.67
CA SER A 121 -8.69 -6.39 -8.78
C SER A 121 -10.11 -6.80 -9.20
N ALA A 122 -10.24 -7.54 -10.29
CA ALA A 122 -11.23 -8.61 -10.46
C ALA A 122 -11.11 -9.20 -11.87
N GLY A 123 -10.64 -10.45 -11.94
CA GLY A 123 -10.88 -11.30 -13.09
C GLY A 123 -12.37 -11.60 -13.21
N ALA A 124 -12.84 -11.70 -14.44
CA ALA A 124 -14.05 -12.42 -14.79
C ALA A 124 -13.66 -13.41 -15.89
N SER A 125 -13.64 -14.68 -15.51
CA SER A 125 -13.68 -15.82 -16.42
C SER A 125 -14.95 -15.72 -17.25
N ASP A 126 -14.85 -15.91 -18.57
CA ASP A 126 -15.98 -16.45 -19.31
C ASP A 126 -15.50 -17.58 -20.23
N ARG A 127 -16.02 -18.78 -19.95
CA ARG A 127 -16.00 -19.94 -20.82
C ARG A 127 -17.15 -19.78 -21.81
N GLU A 128 -16.92 -20.02 -23.09
CA GLU A 128 -17.76 -20.82 -24.01
C GLU A 128 -17.06 -20.80 -25.39
N GLY A 129 -16.55 -21.93 -25.90
CA GLY A 129 -17.28 -22.81 -26.84
C GLY A 129 -17.18 -22.22 -28.26
N GLY A 130 -16.41 -22.73 -29.22
CA GLY A 130 -16.31 -24.13 -29.61
C GLY A 130 -17.41 -24.52 -30.59
N SER A 131 -17.40 -23.97 -31.82
CA SER A 131 -17.32 -24.74 -33.09
C SER A 131 -17.37 -23.82 -34.30
#